data_AF-A0A3A8L3J5-F1
#
_entry.id   AF-A0A3A8L3J5-F1
#
_cell.length_a   1.000
_cell.length_b   1.000
_cell.length_c   1.000
_cell.angle_alpha   90.00
_cell.angle_beta   90.00
_cell.angle_gamma   90.00
#
_symmetry.space_group_name_H-M   'P 1'
#
loop_
_entity.id
_entity.type
_entity.pdbx_description
1 polymer ?
#
loop_
_entity_poly.entity_id
_entity_poly.type
_entity_poly.pdbx_seq_one_letter_code
_entity_poly.pdbx_strand_id
1 'polypeptide(L)'
;MTQLERLRRDGHRRLGTMKRGFRYVDATGRPVSAAERERIEALRLPPAWTEVAIATKASARLQAVGRDGAGRWQYRYSDAHTQRQQDAKFKSIVGFARALPKMRRRVNADLRKR
;
A
#
# COMPACT_ATOMS: atom_id res chain seq x y z
N MET A 1 -9.83 -14.56 4.59
CA MET A 1 -8.93 -13.65 5.33
C MET A 1 -8.16 -12.78 4.35
N THR A 2 -8.34 -11.45 4.40
CA THR A 2 -7.72 -10.49 3.47
C THR A 2 -6.23 -10.29 3.75
N GLN A 3 -5.48 -9.72 2.79
CA GLN A 3 -4.06 -9.39 2.99
C GLN A 3 -3.88 -8.38 4.15
N LEU A 4 -4.86 -7.50 4.36
CA LEU A 4 -4.91 -6.55 5.47
C LEU A 4 -5.07 -7.27 6.82
N GLU A 5 -6.03 -8.18 6.93
CA GLU A 5 -6.28 -8.95 8.15
C GLU A 5 -5.06 -9.80 8.53
N ARG A 6 -4.45 -10.46 7.54
CA ARG A 6 -3.23 -11.24 7.77
C ARG A 6 -2.08 -10.37 8.25
N LEU A 7 -1.88 -9.20 7.63
CA LEU A 7 -0.80 -8.29 8.03
C LEU A 7 -0.99 -7.78 9.46
N ARG A 8 -2.24 -7.51 9.88
CA ARG A 8 -2.54 -7.10 11.25
C ARG A 8 -2.38 -8.23 12.28
N ARG A 9 -2.61 -9.48 11.87
CA ARG A 9 -2.46 -10.65 12.73
C ARG A 9 -1.01 -11.07 12.91
N ASP A 10 -0.27 -11.19 11.81
CA ASP A 10 1.02 -11.87 11.77
C ASP A 10 2.20 -10.90 11.54
N GLY A 11 1.92 -9.62 11.26
CA GLY A 11 2.92 -8.59 11.02
C GLY A 11 3.51 -7.97 12.28
N HIS A 12 4.56 -7.20 12.09
CA HIS A 12 5.14 -6.34 13.11
C HIS A 12 4.22 -5.17 13.43
N ARG A 13 4.17 -4.75 14.68
CA ARG A 13 3.32 -3.66 15.17
C ARG A 13 4.18 -2.50 15.64
N ARG A 14 3.76 -1.28 15.29
CA ARG A 14 4.35 -0.06 15.86
C ARG A 14 3.63 0.33 17.14
N LEU A 15 4.40 0.56 18.20
CA LEU A 15 3.94 1.05 19.49
C LEU A 15 4.62 2.38 19.81
N GLY A 16 4.01 3.16 20.70
CA GLY A 16 4.54 4.45 21.14
C GLY A 16 4.02 5.63 20.32
N THR A 17 4.63 6.79 20.53
CA THR A 17 4.21 8.07 19.94
C THR A 17 5.43 8.86 19.53
N MET A 18 5.26 9.87 18.68
CA MET A 18 6.36 10.75 18.27
C MET A 18 7.10 11.37 19.47
N LYS A 19 6.40 11.69 20.56
CA LYS A 19 6.99 12.28 21.77
C LYS A 19 7.84 11.30 22.59
N ARG A 20 7.43 10.01 22.64
CA ARG A 20 8.10 8.98 23.44
C ARG A 20 9.04 8.08 22.63
N GLY A 21 9.05 8.25 21.32
CA GLY A 21 9.69 7.34 20.38
C GLY A 21 8.79 6.16 19.98
N PHE A 22 9.09 5.60 18.82
CA PHE A 22 8.44 4.40 18.32
C PHE A 22 9.26 3.15 18.65
N ARG A 23 8.55 2.07 18.94
CA ARG A 23 9.11 0.73 19.16
C ARG A 23 8.32 -0.27 18.33
N TYR A 24 9.01 -1.29 17.84
CA TYR A 24 8.44 -2.28 16.95
C TYR A 24 8.50 -3.65 17.62
N VAL A 25 7.37 -4.35 17.59
CA VAL A 25 7.23 -5.69 18.16
C VAL A 25 6.67 -6.64 17.14
N ASP A 26 7.00 -7.92 17.27
CA ASP A 26 6.40 -8.97 16.46
C ASP A 26 4.95 -9.30 16.88
N ALA A 27 4.36 -10.29 16.22
CA ALA A 27 3.01 -10.77 16.53
C ALA A 27 2.89 -11.31 17.97
N THR A 28 3.98 -11.82 18.55
CA THR A 28 4.05 -12.32 19.93
C THR A 28 4.28 -11.21 20.98
N GLY A 29 4.63 -10.00 20.53
CA GLY A 29 4.94 -8.86 21.39
C GLY A 29 6.42 -8.72 21.75
N ARG A 30 7.30 -9.56 21.19
CA ARG A 30 8.75 -9.46 21.39
C ARG A 30 9.33 -8.34 20.53
N PRO A 31 10.38 -7.64 20.99
CA PRO A 31 11.08 -6.64 20.17
C PRO A 31 11.58 -7.26 18.86
N VAL A 32 11.43 -6.52 17.76
CA VAL A 32 12.01 -6.93 16.47
C VAL A 32 13.54 -6.85 16.50
N SER A 33 14.19 -7.59 15.61
CA SER A 33 15.65 -7.52 15.46
C SER A 33 16.13 -6.15 14.98
N ALA A 34 17.41 -5.83 15.20
CA ALA A 34 17.99 -4.56 14.75
C ALA A 34 17.89 -4.37 13.23
N ALA A 35 18.17 -5.43 12.45
CA ALA A 35 18.04 -5.41 10.99
C ALA A 35 16.60 -5.17 10.53
N GLU A 36 15.61 -5.75 11.21
CA GLU A 36 14.21 -5.48 10.92
C GLU A 36 13.82 -4.05 11.27
N ARG A 37 14.30 -3.53 12.40
CA ARG A 37 14.06 -2.15 12.80
C ARG A 37 14.57 -1.16 11.76
N GLU A 38 15.81 -1.33 11.30
CA GLU A 38 16.40 -0.48 10.26
C GLU A 38 15.56 -0.50 8.98
N ARG A 39 15.15 -1.70 8.53
CA ARG A 39 14.25 -1.85 7.37
C ARG A 39 12.93 -1.12 7.57
N ILE A 40 12.33 -1.23 8.76
CA ILE A 40 11.05 -0.57 9.06
C ILE A 40 11.21 0.96 9.05
N GLU A 41 12.29 1.48 9.63
CA GLU A 41 12.58 2.92 9.64
C GLU A 41 12.80 3.45 8.21
N ALA A 42 13.45 2.67 7.34
CA ALA A 42 13.62 2.99 5.92
C ALA A 42 12.29 3.13 5.14
N LEU A 43 11.19 2.53 5.61
CA LEU A 43 9.87 2.71 5.00
C LEU A 43 9.32 4.13 5.17
N ARG A 44 9.90 4.93 6.09
CA ARG A 44 9.51 6.32 6.42
C ARG A 44 8.01 6.47 6.67
N LEU A 45 7.45 5.61 7.52
CA LEU A 45 6.03 5.64 7.86
C LEU A 45 5.69 6.92 8.64
N PRO A 46 4.68 7.72 8.23
CA PRO A 46 4.33 8.95 8.92
C PRO A 46 4.07 8.73 10.42
N PRO A 47 4.55 9.64 11.29
CA PRO A 47 4.40 9.50 12.74
C PRO A 47 2.94 9.59 13.19
N ALA A 48 2.09 10.28 12.42
CA ALA A 48 0.67 10.41 12.69
C ALA A 48 -0.13 9.12 12.47
N TRP A 49 0.44 8.09 11.82
CA TRP A 49 -0.31 6.85 11.59
C TRP A 49 -0.56 6.08 12.89
N THR A 50 -1.78 5.58 13.05
CA THR A 50 -2.18 4.69 14.15
C THR A 50 -2.47 3.28 13.62
N GLU A 51 -2.62 2.30 14.51
CA GLU A 51 -2.91 0.89 14.16
C GLU A 51 -1.96 0.32 13.10
N VAL A 52 -0.68 0.68 13.18
CA VAL A 52 0.30 0.34 12.15
C VAL A 52 0.71 -1.13 12.24
N ALA A 53 0.51 -1.85 11.14
CA ALA A 53 0.97 -3.21 10.93
C ALA A 53 1.93 -3.28 9.73
N ILE A 54 3.03 -4.00 9.89
CA ILE A 54 4.19 -3.99 8.98
C ILE A 54 4.56 -5.42 8.61
N ALA A 55 4.89 -5.65 7.34
CA ALA A 55 5.22 -6.98 6.85
C ALA A 55 6.55 -7.46 7.43
N THR A 56 6.62 -8.75 7.75
CA THR A 56 7.86 -9.41 8.19
C THR A 56 8.87 -9.57 7.06
N LYS A 57 8.40 -9.74 5.81
CA LYS A 57 9.25 -9.94 4.63
C LYS A 57 9.43 -8.65 3.83
N ALA A 58 10.68 -8.32 3.50
CA ALA A 58 11.02 -7.19 2.61
C ALA A 58 10.44 -7.35 1.18
N SER A 59 10.26 -8.60 0.73
CA SER A 59 9.67 -8.92 -0.59
C SER A 59 8.15 -8.85 -0.62
N ALA A 60 7.48 -8.60 0.51
CA ALA A 60 6.03 -8.49 0.56
C ALA A 60 5.53 -7.31 -0.29
N ARG A 61 4.50 -7.56 -1.11
CA ARG A 61 3.86 -6.54 -1.94
C ARG A 61 3.44 -5.30 -1.13
N LEU A 62 2.70 -5.54 -0.05
CA LEU A 62 2.29 -4.54 0.93
C LEU A 62 3.29 -4.60 2.07
N GLN A 63 4.02 -3.51 2.29
CA GLN A 63 5.03 -3.39 3.33
C GLN A 63 4.43 -2.90 4.65
N ALA A 64 3.49 -1.96 4.62
CA ALA A 64 2.83 -1.51 5.83
C ALA A 64 1.41 -1.01 5.55
N VAL A 65 0.60 -1.00 6.60
CA VAL A 65 -0.72 -0.38 6.64
C VAL A 65 -0.88 0.34 7.97
N GLY A 66 -1.65 1.41 7.98
CA GLY A 66 -2.05 2.12 9.20
C GLY A 66 -3.21 3.07 8.92
N ARG A 67 -3.72 3.73 9.95
CA ARG A 67 -4.74 4.77 9.82
C ARG A 67 -4.10 6.14 9.88
N ASP A 68 -4.44 7.06 8.98
CA ASP A 68 -3.98 8.45 9.06
C ASP A 68 -4.69 9.25 10.17
N GLY A 69 -4.33 10.53 10.31
CA GLY A 69 -4.96 11.43 11.28
C GLY A 69 -6.45 11.67 11.05
N ALA A 70 -6.99 11.33 9.87
CA ALA A 70 -8.41 11.37 9.55
C ALA A 70 -9.10 9.99 9.69
N GLY A 71 -8.40 8.98 10.20
CA GLY A 71 -8.92 7.62 10.40
C GLY A 71 -8.98 6.75 9.13
N ARG A 72 -8.44 7.23 8.00
CA ARG A 72 -8.46 6.49 6.73
C ARG A 72 -7.33 5.47 6.67
N TRP A 73 -7.62 4.29 6.10
CA TRP A 73 -6.59 3.28 5.86
C TRP A 73 -5.60 3.75 4.78
N GLN A 74 -4.33 3.87 5.17
CA GLN A 74 -3.22 4.17 4.30
C GLN A 74 -2.32 2.95 4.13
N TYR A 75 -1.76 2.80 2.93
CA TYR A 75 -0.98 1.63 2.53
C TYR A 75 0.40 2.05 2.03
N ARG A 76 1.44 1.29 2.38
CA ARG A 76 2.79 1.42 1.83
C ARG A 76 3.14 0.16 1.07
N TYR A 77 3.32 0.27 -0.24
CA TYR A 77 3.74 -0.84 -1.10
C TYR A 77 5.26 -0.88 -1.28
N SER A 78 5.79 -2.06 -1.60
CA SER A 78 7.19 -2.22 -2.06
C SER A 78 7.42 -1.53 -3.40
N ASP A 79 8.62 -1.00 -3.62
CA ASP A 79 8.98 -0.31 -4.86
C ASP A 79 8.88 -1.24 -6.08
N ALA A 80 9.31 -2.49 -5.93
CA ALA A 80 9.17 -3.52 -6.96
C ALA A 80 7.71 -3.83 -7.32
N HIS A 81 6.77 -3.66 -6.39
CA HIS A 81 5.34 -3.76 -6.74
C HIS A 81 4.84 -2.51 -7.45
N THR A 82 5.19 -1.33 -6.92
CA THR A 82 4.82 -0.04 -7.50
C THR A 82 5.25 0.05 -8.95
N GLN A 83 6.50 -0.32 -9.26
CA GLN A 83 7.03 -0.31 -10.63
C GLN A 83 6.21 -1.22 -11.56
N ARG A 84 5.95 -2.47 -11.14
CA ARG A 84 5.15 -3.41 -11.94
C ARG A 84 3.73 -2.91 -12.21
N GLN A 85 3.10 -2.23 -11.24
CA GLN A 85 1.77 -1.65 -11.43
C GLN A 85 1.82 -0.43 -12.37
N GLN A 86 2.85 0.41 -12.27
CA GLN A 86 3.05 1.52 -13.19
C GLN A 86 3.23 1.03 -14.63
N ASP A 87 4.06 0.02 -14.84
CA ASP A 87 4.30 -0.57 -16.17
C ASP A 87 3.01 -1.17 -16.75
N ALA A 88 2.25 -1.91 -15.93
CA ALA A 88 0.97 -2.49 -16.33
C ALA A 88 -0.06 -1.40 -16.72
N LYS A 89 -0.14 -0.32 -15.93
CA LYS A 89 -1.00 0.83 -16.23
C LYS A 89 -0.59 1.51 -17.53
N PHE A 90 0.71 1.70 -17.76
CA PHE A 90 1.18 2.32 -19.00
C PHE A 90 0.84 1.48 -20.23
N LYS A 91 1.02 0.15 -20.14
CA LYS A 91 0.64 -0.78 -21.21
C LYS A 91 -0.86 -0.76 -21.50
N SER A 92 -1.72 -0.63 -20.48
CA SER A 92 -3.17 -0.61 -20.68
C SER A 92 -3.67 0.62 -21.43
N ILE A 93 -2.99 1.77 -21.27
CA ILE A 93 -3.31 3.02 -22.00
C ILE A 93 -3.20 2.82 -23.52
N VAL A 94 -2.21 2.05 -24.00
CA VAL A 94 -2.06 1.76 -25.42
C VAL A 94 -3.27 0.99 -25.96
N GLY A 95 -3.74 -0.01 -25.20
CA GLY A 95 -4.95 -0.76 -25.55
C GLY A 95 -6.20 0.12 -25.60
N PHE A 96 -6.35 1.01 -24.61
CA PHE A 96 -7.45 1.98 -24.57
C PHE A 96 -7.40 2.96 -25.76
N ALA A 97 -6.23 3.49 -26.09
CA ALA A 97 -6.04 4.40 -27.21
C ALA A 97 -6.43 3.76 -28.55
N ARG A 98 -6.09 2.48 -28.75
CA ARG A 98 -6.52 1.71 -29.94
C ARG A 98 -8.03 1.51 -30.00
N ALA A 99 -8.70 1.37 -28.86
CA ALA A 99 -10.16 1.22 -28.78
C ALA A 99 -10.91 2.56 -28.96
N LEU A 100 -10.24 3.70 -28.75
CA LEU A 100 -10.84 5.03 -28.72
C LEU A 100 -11.67 5.40 -29.97
N PRO A 101 -11.21 5.14 -31.22
CA PRO A 101 -11.98 5.49 -32.41
C PRO A 101 -13.30 4.73 -32.52
N LYS A 102 -13.32 3.44 -32.14
CA LYS A 102 -14.54 2.62 -32.12
C LYS A 102 -15.51 3.15 -31.06
N MET A 103 -15.03 3.44 -29.86
CA MET A 103 -15.85 4.01 -28.78
C MET A 103 -16.47 5.35 -29.20
N ARG A 104 -15.67 6.27 -29.76
CA ARG A 104 -16.16 7.59 -30.22
C ARG A 104 -17.25 7.47 -31.29
N ARG A 105 -17.09 6.58 -32.27
CA ARG A 105 -18.12 6.33 -33.29
C ARG A 105 -19.44 5.88 -32.66
N ARG A 106 -19.38 4.97 -31.68
CA ARG A 106 -20.59 4.48 -31.00
C ARG A 106 -21.27 5.58 -30.19
N VAL A 107 -20.51 6.31 -29.37
CA VAL A 107 -21.05 7.43 -28.58
C VAL A 107 -21.72 8.46 -29.47
N ASN A 108 -21.09 8.87 -30.58
CA ASN A 108 -21.66 9.85 -31.50
C ASN A 108 -22.94 9.35 -32.17
N ALA A 109 -23.00 8.06 -32.55
CA ALA A 109 -24.20 7.48 -33.14
C ALA A 109 -25.36 7.45 -32.14
N ASP A 110 -25.09 7.15 -30.87
CA ASP A 110 -26.11 7.10 -29.83
C ASP A 110 -26.60 8.51 -29.43
N LEU A 111 -25.72 9.52 -29.44
CA LEU A 111 -26.09 10.92 -29.19
C LEU A 111 -26.99 11.50 -30.29
N ARG A 112 -26.83 11.09 -31.55
CA ARG A 112 -27.67 11.55 -32.68
C ARG A 112 -29.06 10.92 -32.73
N LYS A 113 -29.33 9.91 -31.90
CA LYS A 113 -30.63 9.22 -31.81
C LYS A 113 -31.54 9.81 -30.73
N ARG A 114 -31.04 10.80 -29.99
CA ARG A 114 -31.83 11.65 -29.09
C ARG A 114 -32.14 12.95 -29.80
#